data_AF-A0AAV5BGD3-F1
#
_entry.id   AF-A0AAV5BGD3-F1
#
_cell.length_a   1.000
_cell.length_b   1.000
_cell.length_c   1.000
_cell.angle_alpha   90.00
_cell.angle_beta   90.00
_cell.angle_gamma   90.00
#
_symmetry.space_group_name_H-M   'P 1'
#
loop_
_entity.id
_entity.type
_entity.pdbx_description
1 polymer ?
#
loop_
_entity_poly.entity_id
_entity_poly.type
_entity_poly.pdbx_seq_one_letter_code
_entity_poly.pdbx_strand_id
1 'polypeptide(L)'
;MLKGGMTGYSPGPGEVFFESDAPVDIWVDSVSLQPFSFDERDAHARRSADKARRSSIRVAAKGPDGKPLANASIGINLLRTGFPFGNTMTKEILNLPVYEKWFTSRFSVATFENEMKWYSTEWNQNQEDYRVPDAMLKLAKKHGIKVRGHNVFWDDQNSQIRWVRSMTLHQLKAAMQKRLKTVVSRYAGKVIHWDVVNKNLHFNFFETKLGSGASAQIYNQVGQVDKTAVLFMNEFNVLEQPYDPNAVPSKYVA
;
A
#
# COMPACT_ATOMS: atom_id res chain seq x y z
N MET A 1 4.41 0.08 20.55
CA MET A 1 5.86 0.31 20.76
C MET A 1 6.37 1.13 19.59
N LEU A 2 6.50 2.45 19.77
CA LEU A 2 7.19 3.30 18.81
C LEU A 2 8.65 2.84 18.77
N LYS A 3 9.10 2.39 17.60
CA LYS A 3 10.50 2.04 17.35
C LYS A 3 11.01 2.97 16.27
N GLY A 4 12.05 3.73 16.58
CA GLY A 4 12.63 4.69 15.67
C GLY A 4 13.98 5.17 16.19
N GLY A 5 14.62 6.02 15.42
CA GLY A 5 15.81 6.74 15.81
C GLY A 5 15.82 8.10 15.13
N MET A 6 16.58 9.03 15.70
CA MET A 6 16.80 10.35 15.13
C MET A 6 18.30 10.53 14.87
N THR A 7 18.64 11.29 13.84
CA THR A 7 20.03 11.67 13.57
C THR A 7 20.18 13.13 13.94
N GLY A 8 21.06 13.42 14.91
CA GLY A 8 21.46 14.79 15.21
C GLY A 8 22.42 15.29 14.11
N TYR A 9 22.04 16.36 13.41
CA TYR A 9 22.90 17.00 12.40
C TYR A 9 23.84 18.06 13.01
N SER A 10 23.74 18.32 14.31
CA SER A 10 24.59 19.25 15.05
C SER A 10 24.72 18.82 16.51
N PRO A 11 25.84 19.10 17.19
CA PRO A 11 25.99 18.84 18.62
C PRO A 11 25.04 19.74 19.43
N GLY A 12 24.36 19.16 20.42
CA GLY A 12 23.51 19.92 21.33
C GLY A 12 22.64 19.04 22.22
N PRO A 13 21.97 19.61 23.23
CA PRO A 13 20.95 18.91 23.99
C PRO A 13 19.77 18.54 23.08
N GLY A 14 19.21 17.35 23.29
CA GLY A 14 17.98 16.90 22.63
C GLY A 14 16.91 16.62 23.69
N GLU A 15 15.70 17.12 23.45
CA GLU A 15 14.54 16.93 24.32
C GLU A 15 13.50 16.05 23.60
N VAL A 16 12.86 15.15 24.33
CA VAL A 16 11.77 14.31 23.83
C VAL A 16 10.52 14.61 24.64
N PHE A 17 9.49 15.14 23.98
CA PHE A 17 8.23 15.49 24.59
C PHE A 17 7.14 14.48 24.22
N PHE A 18 6.22 14.25 25.17
CA PHE A 18 4.98 13.53 24.94
C PHE A 18 3.84 14.50 25.24
N GLU A 19 3.02 14.80 24.23
CA GLU A 19 1.96 15.81 24.32
C GLU A 19 0.63 15.23 23.84
N SER A 20 -0.48 15.77 24.36
CA SER A 20 -1.83 15.45 23.93
C SER A 20 -2.65 16.74 23.76
N ASP A 21 -3.47 16.79 22.72
CA ASP A 21 -4.39 17.90 22.45
C ASP A 21 -5.65 17.86 23.35
N ALA A 22 -5.70 16.95 24.32
CA ALA A 22 -6.78 16.78 25.28
C ALA A 22 -6.24 16.56 26.70
N PRO A 23 -6.99 16.90 27.76
CA PRO A 23 -6.57 16.67 29.14
C PRO A 23 -6.65 15.18 29.46
N VAL A 24 -5.57 14.46 29.16
CA VAL A 24 -5.44 13.01 29.40
C VAL A 24 -4.16 12.72 30.18
N ASP A 25 -4.19 11.64 30.95
CA ASP A 25 -2.98 11.12 31.58
C ASP A 25 -2.12 10.38 30.55
N ILE A 26 -0.87 10.80 30.37
CA ILE A 26 0.10 10.11 29.52
C ILE A 26 0.99 9.24 30.40
N TRP A 27 0.81 7.92 30.30
CA TRP A 27 1.66 6.94 30.96
C TRP A 27 2.75 6.48 29.99
N VAL A 28 4.01 6.68 30.37
CA VAL A 28 5.16 6.21 29.60
C VAL A 28 5.95 5.22 30.44
N ASP A 29 6.26 4.07 29.86
CA ASP A 29 7.07 3.03 30.48
C ASP A 29 8.17 2.59 29.50
N SER A 30 9.30 2.13 30.04
CA SER A 30 10.41 1.54 29.29
C SER A 30 11.01 2.47 28.23
N VAL A 31 11.11 3.77 28.51
CA VAL A 31 11.81 4.74 27.65
C VAL A 31 13.30 4.46 27.68
N SER A 32 13.88 4.21 26.51
CA SER A 32 15.33 4.08 26.35
C SER A 32 15.77 4.86 25.14
N LEU A 33 16.61 5.86 25.35
CA LEU A 33 17.34 6.56 24.31
C LEU A 33 18.80 6.17 24.44
N GLN A 34 19.32 5.49 23.43
CA GLN A 34 20.73 5.08 23.38
C GLN A 34 21.29 5.47 22.01
N PRO A 35 22.50 6.04 21.94
CA PRO A 35 23.18 6.20 20.67
C PRO A 35 23.38 4.82 20.05
N PHE A 36 23.22 4.73 18.74
CA PHE A 36 23.58 3.53 17.99
C PHE A 36 24.17 3.93 16.64
N SER A 37 25.19 3.20 16.22
CA SER A 37 25.75 3.25 14.88
C SER A 37 24.82 2.61 13.85
N PHE A 38 25.05 2.91 12.57
CA PHE A 38 24.33 2.24 11.48
C PHE A 38 24.54 0.71 11.51
N ASP A 39 25.73 0.24 11.89
CA ASP A 39 26.03 -1.19 12.03
C ASP A 39 25.20 -1.84 13.14
N GLU A 40 25.05 -1.17 14.30
CA GLU A 40 24.20 -1.66 15.38
C GLU A 40 22.73 -1.68 15.00
N ARG A 41 22.25 -0.67 14.25
CA ARG A 41 20.90 -0.64 13.69
C ARG A 41 20.65 -1.83 12.77
N ASP A 42 21.58 -2.08 11.85
CA ASP A 42 21.48 -3.16 10.88
C ASP A 42 21.57 -4.52 11.57
N ALA A 43 22.44 -4.67 12.59
CA ALA A 43 22.52 -5.86 13.42
C ALA A 43 21.22 -6.10 14.21
N HIS A 44 20.61 -5.05 14.77
CA HIS A 44 19.31 -5.14 15.43
C HIS A 44 18.18 -5.53 14.46
N ALA A 45 18.17 -4.96 13.25
CA ALA A 45 17.22 -5.32 12.20
C ALA A 45 17.35 -6.79 11.81
N ARG A 46 18.57 -7.30 11.64
CA ARG A 46 18.84 -8.73 11.38
C ARG A 46 18.35 -9.61 12.52
N ARG A 47 18.69 -9.30 13.78
CA ARG A 47 18.20 -10.06 14.95
C ARG A 47 16.67 -10.07 15.04
N SER A 48 16.03 -8.94 14.76
CA SER A 48 14.56 -8.84 14.73
C SER A 48 13.96 -9.68 13.61
N ALA A 49 14.58 -9.69 12.43
CA ALA A 49 14.18 -10.54 11.32
C ALA A 49 14.40 -12.02 11.63
N ASP A 50 15.52 -12.40 12.25
CA ASP A 50 15.79 -13.77 12.68
C ASP A 50 14.73 -14.26 13.67
N LYS A 51 14.35 -13.42 14.64
CA LYS A 51 13.31 -13.75 15.63
C LYS A 51 11.91 -13.82 15.03
N ALA A 52 11.53 -12.87 14.17
CA ALA A 52 10.15 -12.72 13.70
C ALA A 52 9.86 -13.42 12.36
N ARG A 53 10.89 -13.69 11.55
CA ARG A 53 10.75 -14.16 10.16
C ARG A 53 11.57 -15.41 9.85
N ARG A 54 12.43 -15.89 10.76
CA ARG A 54 13.15 -17.15 10.59
C ARG A 54 12.75 -18.14 11.65
N SER A 55 12.95 -19.41 11.33
CA SER A 55 12.76 -20.52 12.25
C SER A 55 13.77 -21.60 11.91
N SER A 56 14.30 -22.27 12.93
CA SER A 56 15.19 -23.41 12.72
C SER A 56 14.34 -24.61 12.31
N ILE A 57 14.66 -25.19 11.15
CA ILE A 57 14.06 -26.44 10.70
C ILE A 57 15.10 -27.56 10.79
N ARG A 58 14.69 -28.73 11.27
CA ARG A 58 15.51 -29.94 11.23
C ARG A 58 15.00 -30.82 10.11
N VAL A 59 15.86 -31.10 9.13
CA VAL A 59 15.56 -32.02 8.02
C VAL A 59 16.31 -33.32 8.26
N ALA A 60 15.63 -34.45 8.16
CA ALA A 60 16.23 -35.79 8.28
C ALA A 60 15.78 -36.65 7.10
N ALA A 61 16.72 -37.10 6.28
CA ALA A 61 16.47 -38.11 5.26
C ALA A 61 16.49 -39.51 5.92
N LYS A 62 15.44 -40.31 5.68
CA LYS A 62 15.31 -41.66 6.23
C LYS A 62 15.09 -42.68 5.12
N GLY A 63 15.66 -43.87 5.29
CA GLY A 63 15.46 -44.99 4.39
C GLY A 63 14.10 -45.68 4.62
N PRO A 64 13.76 -46.70 3.82
CA PRO A 64 12.54 -47.50 4.00
C PRO A 64 12.45 -48.17 5.38
N ASP A 65 13.59 -48.40 6.03
CA ASP A 65 13.71 -48.96 7.38
C ASP A 65 13.56 -47.91 8.51
N GLY A 66 13.30 -46.65 8.15
CA GLY A 66 13.18 -45.54 9.09
C GLY A 66 14.51 -45.04 9.65
N LYS A 67 15.66 -45.60 9.25
CA LYS A 67 16.98 -45.18 9.72
C LYS A 67 17.49 -43.97 8.94
N PRO A 68 18.32 -43.10 9.55
CA PRO A 68 18.93 -41.98 8.85
C PRO A 68 19.75 -42.44 7.65
N LEU A 69 19.54 -41.81 6.50
CA LEU A 69 20.36 -42.02 5.31
C LEU A 69 21.65 -41.21 5.42
N ALA A 70 22.79 -41.90 5.48
CA ALA A 70 24.10 -41.25 5.40
C ALA A 70 24.31 -40.64 4.00
N ASN A 71 24.99 -39.50 3.92
CA ASN A 71 25.37 -38.82 2.66
C ASN A 71 24.18 -38.46 1.73
N ALA A 72 22.97 -38.31 2.27
CA ALA A 72 21.82 -37.88 1.48
C ALA A 72 22.01 -36.44 0.94
N SER A 73 21.69 -36.22 -0.33
CA SER A 73 21.59 -34.88 -0.90
C SER A 73 20.20 -34.29 -0.65
N ILE A 74 20.15 -33.09 -0.07
CA ILE A 74 18.91 -32.39 0.27
C ILE A 74 18.87 -31.07 -0.53
N GLY A 75 17.81 -30.87 -1.30
CA GLY A 75 17.49 -29.59 -1.94
C GLY A 75 16.35 -28.88 -1.21
N ILE A 76 16.49 -27.59 -0.93
CA ILE A 76 15.45 -26.76 -0.32
C ILE A 76 15.11 -25.62 -1.28
N ASN A 77 13.86 -25.55 -1.72
CA ASN A 77 13.36 -24.51 -2.61
C ASN A 77 12.31 -23.65 -1.90
N LEU A 78 12.48 -22.33 -1.90
CA LEU A 78 11.46 -21.41 -1.42
C LEU A 78 10.33 -21.32 -2.46
N LEU A 79 9.17 -21.91 -2.16
CA LEU A 79 8.03 -21.94 -3.08
C LEU A 79 7.20 -20.65 -3.07
N ARG A 80 7.11 -19.98 -1.91
CA ARG A 80 6.35 -18.73 -1.72
C ARG A 80 6.88 -17.93 -0.54
N THR A 81 6.77 -16.61 -0.61
CA THR A 81 7.01 -15.72 0.52
C THR A 81 5.84 -15.77 1.51
N GLY A 82 6.11 -15.51 2.79
CA GLY A 82 5.07 -15.41 3.82
C GLY A 82 4.31 -14.09 3.81
N PHE A 83 4.60 -13.19 2.87
CA PHE A 83 3.97 -11.89 2.71
C PHE A 83 3.90 -11.50 1.23
N PRO A 84 2.92 -10.67 0.83
CA PRO A 84 2.86 -10.07 -0.50
C PRO A 84 4.19 -9.42 -0.87
N PHE A 85 4.86 -9.94 -1.90
CA PHE A 85 6.03 -9.29 -2.49
C PHE A 85 5.70 -8.89 -3.92
N GLY A 86 5.74 -7.58 -4.16
CA GLY A 86 5.21 -6.99 -5.38
C GLY A 86 5.97 -5.76 -5.83
N ASN A 87 5.59 -5.27 -7.01
CA ASN A 87 6.15 -4.07 -7.62
C ASN A 87 5.08 -3.35 -8.48
N THR A 88 5.38 -2.13 -8.88
CA THR A 88 4.58 -1.38 -9.84
C THR A 88 4.68 -2.01 -11.23
N MET A 89 3.54 -2.21 -11.88
CA MET A 89 3.41 -2.80 -13.20
C MET A 89 2.85 -1.77 -14.17
N THR A 90 3.50 -1.56 -15.31
CA THR A 90 3.10 -0.56 -16.32
C THR A 90 2.54 -1.24 -17.57
N LYS A 91 1.77 -0.51 -18.39
CA LYS A 91 1.15 -1.04 -19.62
C LYS A 91 2.12 -1.66 -20.61
N GLU A 92 3.40 -1.28 -20.60
CA GLU A 92 4.43 -1.82 -21.47
C GLU A 92 4.57 -3.33 -21.32
N ILE A 93 4.15 -3.91 -20.19
CA ILE A 93 4.15 -5.37 -19.96
C ILE A 93 3.34 -6.12 -21.02
N LEU A 94 2.33 -5.49 -21.61
CA LEU A 94 1.48 -6.10 -22.63
C LEU A 94 2.21 -6.33 -23.97
N ASN A 95 3.27 -5.55 -24.23
CA ASN A 95 3.93 -5.51 -25.53
C ASN A 95 5.44 -5.80 -25.46
N LEU A 96 6.01 -5.91 -24.26
CA LEU A 96 7.43 -6.20 -24.04
C LEU A 96 7.60 -7.57 -23.36
N PRO A 97 7.82 -8.66 -24.12
CA PRO A 97 7.99 -10.01 -23.55
C PRO A 97 9.13 -10.11 -22.52
N VAL A 98 10.19 -9.31 -22.70
CA VAL A 98 11.31 -9.23 -21.75
C VAL A 98 10.86 -8.67 -20.40
N TYR A 99 9.95 -7.69 -20.40
CA TYR A 99 9.39 -7.11 -19.18
C TYR A 99 8.37 -8.07 -18.54
N GLU A 100 7.49 -8.69 -19.32
CA GLU A 100 6.57 -9.73 -18.82
C GLU A 100 7.35 -10.85 -18.11
N LYS A 101 8.37 -11.41 -18.76
CA LYS A 101 9.21 -12.46 -18.17
C LYS A 101 9.95 -11.99 -16.92
N TRP A 102 10.51 -10.77 -16.94
CA TRP A 102 11.24 -10.23 -15.79
C TRP A 102 10.33 -10.02 -14.58
N PHE A 103 9.14 -9.46 -14.78
CA PHE A 103 8.19 -9.14 -13.71
C PHE A 103 7.58 -10.41 -13.12
N THR A 104 7.06 -11.29 -13.97
CA THR A 104 6.33 -12.51 -13.57
C THR A 104 7.21 -13.55 -12.87
N SER A 105 8.53 -13.51 -13.10
CA SER A 105 9.50 -14.36 -12.40
C SER A 105 9.89 -13.85 -11.01
N ARG A 106 9.48 -12.64 -10.60
CA ARG A 106 9.94 -11.98 -9.36
C ARG A 106 8.82 -11.60 -8.40
N PHE A 107 7.66 -11.22 -8.93
CA PHE A 107 6.62 -10.59 -8.14
C PHE A 107 5.33 -11.41 -8.14
N SER A 108 4.73 -11.51 -6.95
CA SER A 108 3.45 -12.19 -6.73
C SER A 108 2.28 -11.21 -6.59
N VAL A 109 2.60 -9.91 -6.46
CA VAL A 109 1.63 -8.81 -6.36
C VAL A 109 2.04 -7.67 -7.28
N ALA A 110 1.07 -7.00 -7.87
CA ALA A 110 1.26 -5.81 -8.70
C ALA A 110 0.35 -4.66 -8.25
N THR A 111 0.83 -3.44 -8.43
CA THR A 111 -0.01 -2.23 -8.49
C THR A 111 0.13 -1.66 -9.89
N PHE A 112 -0.95 -1.28 -10.55
CA PHE A 112 -0.83 -0.63 -11.87
C PHE A 112 -0.41 0.82 -11.66
N GLU A 113 0.62 1.26 -12.37
CA GLU A 113 1.23 2.58 -12.11
C GLU A 113 0.23 3.72 -12.33
N ASN A 114 -0.50 3.66 -13.43
CA ASN A 114 -1.41 4.71 -13.86
C ASN A 114 -2.73 4.17 -14.38
N GLU A 115 -2.77 2.92 -14.83
CA GLU A 115 -3.79 2.40 -15.75
C GLU A 115 -5.17 2.27 -15.11
N MET A 116 -5.28 2.33 -13.77
CA MET A 116 -6.57 2.36 -13.05
C MET A 116 -6.96 3.76 -12.54
N LYS A 117 -6.08 4.76 -12.63
CA LYS A 117 -6.36 6.13 -12.16
C LYS A 117 -7.46 6.78 -12.99
N TRP A 118 -8.16 7.76 -12.42
CA TRP A 118 -9.33 8.37 -13.06
C TRP A 118 -8.97 9.00 -14.41
N TYR A 119 -7.87 9.74 -14.46
CA TYR A 119 -7.42 10.35 -15.70
C TYR A 119 -7.06 9.34 -16.81
N SER A 120 -6.65 8.12 -16.45
CA SER A 120 -6.33 7.07 -17.42
C SER A 120 -7.57 6.33 -17.92
N THR A 121 -8.61 6.26 -17.10
CA THR A 121 -9.83 5.47 -17.39
C THR A 121 -11.00 6.33 -17.87
N GLU A 122 -10.98 7.65 -17.67
CA GLU A 122 -12.03 8.58 -18.12
C GLU A 122 -11.45 10.00 -18.30
N TRP A 123 -10.47 10.16 -19.22
CA TRP A 123 -9.86 11.47 -19.47
C TRP A 123 -10.87 12.53 -19.90
N ASN A 124 -11.78 12.18 -20.82
CA ASN A 124 -12.91 13.01 -21.20
C ASN A 124 -14.16 12.53 -20.46
N GLN A 125 -14.97 13.46 -19.95
CA GLN A 125 -16.18 13.14 -19.22
C GLN A 125 -17.07 12.22 -20.06
N ASN A 126 -17.51 11.10 -19.48
CA ASN A 126 -18.34 10.10 -20.15
C ASN A 126 -17.69 9.30 -21.28
N GLN A 127 -16.37 9.34 -21.42
CA GLN A 127 -15.61 8.49 -22.34
C GLN A 127 -14.70 7.57 -21.54
N GLU A 128 -15.26 6.44 -21.08
CA GLU A 128 -14.52 5.48 -20.28
C GLU A 128 -13.72 4.49 -21.16
N ASP A 129 -12.45 4.25 -20.82
CA ASP A 129 -11.60 3.26 -21.47
C ASP A 129 -10.87 2.39 -20.44
N TYR A 130 -11.26 1.12 -20.38
CA TYR A 130 -10.67 0.11 -19.50
C TYR A 130 -9.85 -0.94 -20.25
N ARG A 131 -9.59 -0.77 -21.55
CA ARG A 131 -8.93 -1.81 -22.37
C ARG A 131 -7.56 -2.20 -21.82
N VAL A 132 -6.76 -1.21 -21.44
CA VAL A 132 -5.40 -1.41 -20.90
C VAL A 132 -5.42 -2.08 -19.52
N PRO A 133 -6.11 -1.53 -18.48
CA PRO A 133 -6.14 -2.20 -17.18
C PRO A 133 -6.82 -3.58 -17.23
N ASP A 134 -7.83 -3.79 -18.08
CA ASP A 134 -8.45 -5.11 -18.24
C ASP A 134 -7.47 -6.14 -18.83
N ALA A 135 -6.69 -5.75 -19.84
CA ALA A 135 -5.66 -6.60 -20.41
C ALA A 135 -4.53 -6.92 -19.41
N MET A 136 -4.08 -5.92 -18.65
CA MET A 136 -3.07 -6.11 -17.61
C MET A 136 -3.57 -7.02 -16.48
N LEU A 137 -4.83 -6.88 -16.06
CA LEU A 137 -5.44 -7.73 -15.05
C LEU A 137 -5.59 -9.17 -15.53
N LYS A 138 -5.93 -9.36 -16.81
CA LYS A 138 -5.95 -10.70 -17.43
C LYS A 138 -4.55 -11.34 -17.44
N LEU A 139 -3.51 -10.57 -17.77
CA LEU A 139 -2.12 -11.04 -17.72
C LEU A 139 -1.70 -11.38 -16.27
N ALA A 140 -2.00 -10.51 -15.32
CA ALA A 140 -1.72 -10.75 -13.90
C ALA A 140 -2.39 -12.06 -13.44
N LYS A 141 -3.67 -12.25 -13.76
CA LYS A 141 -4.41 -13.50 -13.46
C LYS A 141 -3.77 -14.73 -14.10
N LYS A 142 -3.32 -14.64 -15.36
CA LYS A 142 -2.63 -15.74 -16.07
C LYS A 142 -1.37 -16.20 -15.31
N HIS A 143 -0.65 -15.27 -14.69
CA HIS A 143 0.58 -15.55 -13.94
C HIS A 143 0.36 -15.72 -12.42
N GLY A 144 -0.88 -15.76 -11.95
CA GLY A 144 -1.17 -15.87 -10.52
C GLY A 144 -0.77 -14.64 -9.69
N ILE A 145 -0.59 -13.49 -10.33
CA ILE A 145 -0.23 -12.22 -9.71
C ILE A 145 -1.48 -11.54 -9.18
N LYS A 146 -1.51 -11.24 -7.89
CA LYS A 146 -2.59 -10.48 -7.25
C LYS A 146 -2.43 -8.98 -7.54
N VAL A 147 -3.52 -8.24 -7.61
CA VAL A 147 -3.46 -6.80 -7.94
C VAL A 147 -3.99 -5.95 -6.79
N ARG A 148 -3.27 -4.87 -6.43
CA ARG A 148 -3.78 -3.76 -5.62
C ARG A 148 -4.38 -2.73 -6.58
N GLY A 149 -5.65 -2.38 -6.38
CA GLY A 149 -6.32 -1.35 -7.16
C GLY A 149 -5.84 0.03 -6.74
N HIS A 150 -5.17 0.75 -7.63
CA HIS A 150 -4.62 2.09 -7.37
C HIS A 150 -5.04 3.06 -8.49
N ASN A 151 -5.91 4.02 -8.22
CA ASN A 151 -6.73 4.23 -7.02
C ASN A 151 -8.16 4.56 -7.43
N VAL A 152 -9.11 4.50 -6.49
CA VAL A 152 -10.48 4.91 -6.81
C VAL A 152 -10.53 6.43 -6.97
N PHE A 153 -10.09 7.18 -5.97
CA PHE A 153 -9.98 8.63 -6.01
C PHE A 153 -8.61 9.10 -5.53
N TRP A 154 -8.15 10.26 -6.03
CA TRP A 154 -6.90 10.88 -5.62
C TRP A 154 -7.15 12.33 -5.25
N ASP A 155 -6.86 12.71 -4.00
CA ASP A 155 -7.31 13.98 -3.44
C ASP A 155 -6.45 15.20 -3.84
N ASP A 156 -5.30 14.97 -4.47
CA ASP A 156 -4.42 16.02 -4.99
C ASP A 156 -5.10 16.81 -6.13
N GLN A 157 -5.30 18.10 -5.93
CA GLN A 157 -5.93 19.02 -6.88
C GLN A 157 -5.19 19.11 -8.22
N ASN A 158 -3.87 18.90 -8.24
CA ASN A 158 -3.07 18.92 -9.47
C ASN A 158 -3.22 17.63 -10.28
N SER A 159 -3.61 16.54 -9.61
CA SER A 159 -3.90 15.25 -10.24
C SER A 159 -5.34 15.13 -10.76
N GLN A 160 -6.19 16.13 -10.47
CA GLN A 160 -7.58 16.16 -10.90
C GLN A 160 -7.73 16.58 -12.37
N ILE A 161 -8.61 15.88 -13.08
CA ILE A 161 -8.92 16.14 -14.49
C ILE A 161 -9.66 17.49 -14.60
N ARG A 162 -9.40 18.25 -15.67
CA ARG A 162 -9.97 19.60 -15.86
C ARG A 162 -11.49 19.64 -15.65
N TRP A 163 -12.23 18.68 -16.22
CA TRP A 163 -13.68 18.65 -16.11
C TRP A 163 -14.15 18.32 -14.68
N VAL A 164 -13.41 17.51 -13.91
CA VAL A 164 -13.73 17.22 -12.49
C VAL A 164 -13.49 18.46 -11.62
N ARG A 165 -12.39 19.18 -11.87
CA ARG A 165 -12.04 20.40 -11.12
C ARG A 165 -13.11 21.48 -11.24
N SER A 166 -13.72 21.64 -12.42
CA SER A 166 -14.73 22.67 -12.69
C SER A 166 -16.15 22.31 -12.25
N MET A 167 -16.39 21.10 -11.73
CA MET A 167 -17.74 20.66 -11.37
C MET A 167 -18.30 21.40 -10.15
N THR A 168 -19.60 21.71 -10.24
CA THR A 168 -20.46 22.02 -9.09
C THR A 168 -20.59 20.81 -8.17
N LEU A 169 -21.05 21.03 -6.94
CA LEU A 169 -21.32 19.98 -5.96
C LEU A 169 -22.14 18.82 -6.54
N HIS A 170 -23.25 19.13 -7.20
CA HIS A 170 -24.17 18.11 -7.73
C HIS A 170 -23.52 17.30 -8.85
N GLN A 171 -22.83 17.96 -9.78
CA GLN A 171 -22.12 17.29 -10.87
C GLN A 171 -21.00 16.39 -10.35
N LEU A 172 -20.24 16.85 -9.34
CA LEU A 172 -19.17 16.07 -8.73
C LEU A 172 -19.72 14.82 -8.04
N LYS A 173 -20.79 14.95 -7.25
CA LYS A 173 -21.46 13.80 -6.63
C LYS A 173 -21.90 12.78 -7.69
N ALA A 174 -22.53 13.23 -8.77
CA ALA A 174 -22.95 12.36 -9.86
C ALA A 174 -21.75 11.64 -10.53
N ALA A 175 -20.68 12.36 -10.83
CA ALA A 175 -19.47 11.81 -11.44
C ALA A 175 -18.78 10.77 -10.52
N MET A 176 -18.69 11.05 -9.21
CA MET A 176 -18.13 10.11 -8.25
C MET A 176 -18.98 8.85 -8.11
N GLN A 177 -20.31 8.98 -8.04
CA GLN A 177 -21.21 7.83 -8.01
C GLN A 177 -21.09 6.98 -9.27
N LYS A 178 -20.97 7.61 -10.44
CA LYS A 178 -20.71 6.90 -11.68
C LYS A 178 -19.38 6.14 -11.60
N ARG A 179 -18.30 6.81 -11.20
CA ARG A 179 -16.97 6.16 -11.07
C ARG A 179 -17.00 4.97 -10.12
N LEU A 180 -17.61 5.09 -8.94
CA LEU A 180 -17.78 3.98 -8.01
C LEU A 180 -18.50 2.79 -8.66
N LYS A 181 -19.59 3.05 -9.38
CA LYS A 181 -20.33 2.00 -10.11
C LYS A 181 -19.57 1.42 -11.29
N THR A 182 -18.58 2.11 -11.85
CA THR A 182 -17.84 1.63 -13.01
C THR A 182 -16.52 0.98 -12.63
N VAL A 183 -15.59 1.70 -12.00
CA VAL A 183 -14.25 1.17 -11.68
C VAL A 183 -14.30 0.13 -10.57
N VAL A 184 -14.98 0.42 -9.46
CA VAL A 184 -15.01 -0.49 -8.29
C VAL A 184 -15.80 -1.74 -8.64
N SER A 185 -17.00 -1.60 -9.21
CA SER A 185 -17.82 -2.77 -9.58
C SER A 185 -17.14 -3.66 -10.64
N ARG A 186 -16.37 -3.07 -11.56
CA ARG A 186 -15.64 -3.83 -12.59
C ARG A 186 -14.53 -4.70 -12.02
N TYR A 187 -13.84 -4.22 -10.99
CA TYR A 187 -12.68 -4.87 -10.40
C TYR A 187 -12.96 -5.55 -9.05
N ALA A 188 -14.18 -5.43 -8.54
CA ALA A 188 -14.62 -6.12 -7.33
C ALA A 188 -14.36 -7.63 -7.40
N GLY A 189 -13.73 -8.18 -6.36
CA GLY A 189 -13.31 -9.59 -6.31
C GLY A 189 -12.15 -9.97 -7.24
N LYS A 190 -11.57 -9.00 -7.98
CA LYS A 190 -10.40 -9.22 -8.86
C LYS A 190 -9.13 -8.54 -8.34
N VAL A 191 -9.26 -7.58 -7.44
CA VAL A 191 -8.16 -6.96 -6.70
C VAL A 191 -8.18 -7.43 -5.25
N ILE A 192 -7.01 -7.50 -4.61
CA ILE A 192 -6.91 -7.90 -3.19
C ILE A 192 -7.08 -6.72 -2.25
N HIS A 193 -6.74 -5.52 -2.71
CA HIS A 193 -6.77 -4.28 -1.94
C HIS A 193 -7.25 -3.12 -2.82
N TRP A 194 -7.81 -2.09 -2.21
CA TRP A 194 -8.09 -0.81 -2.83
C TRP A 194 -7.37 0.33 -2.12
N ASP A 195 -6.62 1.13 -2.86
CA ASP A 195 -6.31 2.50 -2.44
C ASP A 195 -7.55 3.34 -2.77
N VAL A 196 -8.40 3.57 -1.76
CA VAL A 196 -9.74 4.15 -1.96
C VAL A 196 -9.66 5.65 -2.21
N VAL A 197 -9.07 6.37 -1.26
CA VAL A 197 -8.71 7.78 -1.43
C VAL A 197 -7.20 7.88 -1.23
N ASN A 198 -6.52 8.27 -2.30
CA ASN A 198 -5.09 8.49 -2.30
C ASN A 198 -4.82 9.93 -1.83
N LYS A 199 -3.92 10.08 -0.87
CA LYS A 199 -3.39 11.36 -0.40
C LYS A 199 -4.32 12.35 0.29
N ASN A 200 -5.33 11.86 1.00
CA ASN A 200 -6.32 12.70 1.69
C ASN A 200 -5.90 13.19 3.09
N LEU A 201 -4.63 13.02 3.50
CA LEU A 201 -4.08 13.75 4.65
C LEU A 201 -3.36 15.03 4.21
N HIS A 202 -2.69 15.00 3.05
CA HIS A 202 -2.00 16.16 2.49
C HIS A 202 -2.90 17.06 1.64
N PHE A 203 -3.93 16.46 1.04
CA PHE A 203 -4.87 17.15 0.16
C PHE A 203 -6.29 16.90 0.63
N ASN A 204 -7.23 17.67 0.08
CA ASN A 204 -8.61 17.74 0.56
C ASN A 204 -9.59 18.17 -0.54
N PHE A 205 -9.32 17.83 -1.81
CA PHE A 205 -10.16 18.23 -2.94
C PHE A 205 -11.61 17.82 -2.76
N PHE A 206 -11.87 16.57 -2.37
CA PHE A 206 -13.22 16.07 -2.18
C PHE A 206 -13.87 16.67 -0.95
N GLU A 207 -13.18 16.75 0.18
CA GLU A 207 -13.74 17.28 1.43
C GLU A 207 -14.03 18.79 1.36
N THR A 208 -13.20 19.56 0.68
CA THR A 208 -13.44 21.00 0.44
C THR A 208 -14.74 21.23 -0.33
N LYS A 209 -15.13 20.29 -1.21
CA LYS A 209 -16.34 20.40 -2.02
C LYS A 209 -17.55 19.73 -1.38
N LEU A 210 -17.38 18.59 -0.72
CA LEU A 210 -18.46 17.70 -0.27
C LEU A 210 -18.71 17.74 1.25
N GLY A 211 -17.79 18.36 2.00
CA GLY A 211 -17.77 18.37 3.47
C GLY A 211 -16.78 17.35 4.06
N SER A 212 -16.42 17.54 5.33
CA SER A 212 -15.41 16.73 6.05
C SER A 212 -15.74 15.23 6.13
N GLY A 213 -17.01 14.85 6.04
CA GLY A 213 -17.42 13.44 6.02
C GLY A 213 -17.20 12.71 4.69
N ALA A 214 -16.71 13.40 3.64
CA ALA A 214 -16.68 12.84 2.28
C ALA A 214 -15.78 11.62 2.16
N SER A 215 -14.58 11.63 2.74
CA SER A 215 -13.67 10.48 2.71
C SER A 215 -14.35 9.23 3.29
N ALA A 216 -14.87 9.32 4.52
CA ALA A 216 -15.56 8.20 5.18
C ALA A 216 -16.74 7.66 4.36
N GLN A 217 -17.53 8.54 3.72
CA GLN A 217 -18.61 8.14 2.83
C GLN A 217 -18.10 7.36 1.60
N ILE A 218 -16.99 7.78 1.00
CA ILE A 218 -16.36 7.07 -0.12
C ILE A 218 -15.92 5.67 0.32
N TYR A 219 -15.23 5.52 1.45
CA TYR A 219 -14.82 4.20 1.99
C TYR A 219 -16.02 3.28 2.20
N ASN A 220 -17.08 3.80 2.83
CA ASN A 220 -18.31 3.04 3.04
C ASN A 220 -18.93 2.58 1.71
N GLN A 221 -18.97 3.43 0.70
CA GLN A 221 -19.51 3.08 -0.62
C GLN A 221 -18.65 2.04 -1.35
N VAL A 222 -17.32 2.15 -1.29
CA VAL A 222 -16.43 1.13 -1.86
C VAL A 222 -16.64 -0.22 -1.15
N GLY A 223 -16.70 -0.25 0.18
CA GLY A 223 -16.92 -1.48 0.95
C GLY A 223 -18.31 -2.11 0.73
N GLN A 224 -19.31 -1.33 0.32
CA GLN A 224 -20.62 -1.85 -0.09
C GLN A 224 -20.56 -2.54 -1.47
N VAL A 225 -19.69 -2.06 -2.37
CA VAL A 225 -19.53 -2.58 -3.73
C VAL A 225 -18.56 -3.77 -3.76
N ASP A 226 -17.39 -3.66 -3.14
CA ASP A 226 -16.39 -4.73 -3.02
C ASP A 226 -16.20 -5.11 -1.55
N LYS A 227 -16.85 -6.19 -1.15
CA LYS A 227 -16.81 -6.73 0.22
C LYS A 227 -15.58 -7.61 0.49
N THR A 228 -14.71 -7.81 -0.50
CA THR A 228 -13.61 -8.78 -0.43
C THR A 228 -12.24 -8.14 -0.35
N ALA A 229 -12.07 -6.96 -0.94
CA ALA A 229 -10.80 -6.24 -0.89
C ALA A 229 -10.62 -5.52 0.45
N VAL A 230 -9.38 -5.51 0.98
CA VAL A 230 -9.03 -4.64 2.11
C VAL A 230 -8.92 -3.21 1.60
N LEU A 231 -9.57 -2.27 2.29
CA LEU A 231 -9.56 -0.86 1.93
C LEU A 231 -8.39 -0.15 2.61
N PHE A 232 -7.59 0.56 1.84
CA PHE A 232 -6.43 1.31 2.29
C PHE A 232 -6.65 2.81 2.10
N MET A 233 -6.26 3.55 3.12
CA MET A 233 -5.81 4.92 2.97
C MET A 233 -4.35 4.89 2.56
N ASN A 234 -4.05 5.44 1.39
CA ASN A 234 -2.69 5.44 0.86
C ASN A 234 -2.11 6.84 0.98
N GLU A 235 -0.99 6.93 1.71
CA GLU A 235 -0.27 8.19 1.89
C GLU A 235 1.24 8.11 1.67
N PHE A 236 1.83 9.28 1.46
CA PHE A 236 3.28 9.50 1.44
C PHE A 236 3.72 10.24 2.70
N ASN A 237 5.03 10.35 2.94
CA ASN A 237 5.63 11.07 4.06
C ASN A 237 5.22 10.60 5.45
N VAL A 238 4.69 9.38 5.58
CA VAL A 238 4.17 8.84 6.85
C VAL A 238 5.28 8.65 7.89
N LEU A 239 6.46 8.21 7.47
CA LEU A 239 7.59 7.96 8.37
C LEU A 239 8.89 8.59 7.87
N GLU A 240 8.99 8.85 6.57
CA GLU A 240 10.21 9.29 5.90
C GLU A 240 10.50 10.78 6.05
N GLN A 241 9.48 11.59 6.36
CA GLN A 241 9.61 13.04 6.58
C GLN A 241 9.19 13.40 8.01
N PRO A 242 10.15 13.50 8.96
CA PRO A 242 9.83 13.65 10.38
C PRO A 242 9.14 14.97 10.74
N TYR A 243 9.13 15.95 9.83
CA TYR A 243 8.49 17.25 10.03
C TYR A 243 7.23 17.43 9.17
N ASP A 244 6.71 16.37 8.54
CA ASP A 244 5.47 16.47 7.79
C ASP A 244 4.27 16.61 8.76
N PRO A 245 3.53 17.74 8.72
CA PRO A 245 2.42 17.97 9.65
C PRO A 245 1.14 17.23 9.24
N ASN A 246 1.13 16.54 8.11
CA ASN A 246 -0.06 15.94 7.53
C ASN A 246 -0.14 14.45 7.80
N ALA A 247 0.96 13.72 7.63
CA ALA A 247 0.98 12.27 7.76
C ALA A 247 1.17 11.77 9.20
N VAL A 248 0.64 12.47 10.21
CA VAL A 248 0.84 12.19 11.63
C VAL A 248 -0.21 11.20 12.20
N PRO A 249 0.17 10.27 13.11
CA PRO A 249 -0.73 9.26 13.67
C PRO A 249 -2.08 9.77 14.16
N SER A 250 -2.15 10.97 14.74
CA SER A 250 -3.40 11.57 15.25
C SER A 250 -4.45 11.78 14.16
N LYS A 251 -4.04 12.05 12.91
CA LYS A 251 -4.94 12.23 11.77
C LYS A 251 -5.47 10.92 11.17
N TYR A 252 -4.92 9.77 11.56
CA TYR A 252 -5.41 8.44 11.13
C TYR A 252 -6.52 7.91 12.02
N VAL A 253 -6.59 8.36 13.28
CA VAL A 253 -7.46 7.80 14.33
C VAL A 253 -8.70 8.66 14.60
N ALA A 254 -8.71 9.90 14.08
CA ALA A 254 -9.82 10.84 14.19
C ALA A 254 -11.01 10.48 13.28
#